data_AF-A0A7L4FV55-F1
#
_entry.id   AF-A0A7L4FV55-F1
#
_cell.length_a   1.000
_cell.length_b   1.000
_cell.length_c   1.000
_cell.angle_alpha   90.00
_cell.angle_beta   90.00
_cell.angle_gamma   90.00
#
_symmetry.space_group_name_H-M   'P 1'
#
loop_
_entity.id
_entity.type
_entity.pdbx_description
1 polymer ?
#
loop_
_entity_poly.entity_id
_entity_poly.type
_entity_poly.pdbx_seq_one_letter_code
_entity_poly.pdbx_strand_id
1 'polypeptide(L)'
;GVIGVQLVVTMVMASVIQKIIPHYSLARWLLCSGSLRWYQHPTEEELRILAGKQRGKSKKDRKYNGHIENKPLTIPKDIDLHLETKSVTERDTIALHYFPEYQWLVDFTVAATIVYVVTEAYYSIVKPSQEMNISIVWCLLVLAFAVKVLFSLTTHYFKVEDGGERSVCVTFGFFFFVKAMAILIVTENYLEFGLESGFSNFSESAMKFLEKQGLESQGPVSKLTFKLFLAVLCSLIGAFLTFPGLRLAQMHLDALNLATEKITQTLLHINFLAPLFMVLLWVKPITKDYIMNPPLGKDSIPLMSEDTFDTVRLWIIILLCVLRLAMMRRHLQAYLNLAQKSVDQMKKEAGRISMVDLQKMVARVFYYLCVIALQYVAPLVMLLHTTLLLKTLGNYSWGIYPELNSDTPVENSLLPSSVYSESPPADGKMKVTVVQITMALGSLKNIFTPLLFRGLLSFLTWWIAACLFSTSLFGLFYHQYLTVA
;
A
#
# COMPACT_ATOMS: atom_id res chain seq x y z
N GLY A 1 17.57 -23.73 -27.01
CA GLY A 1 16.58 -23.11 -26.11
C GLY A 1 17.33 -22.63 -24.90
N VAL A 2 17.66 -21.34 -24.84
CA VAL A 2 18.34 -20.74 -23.69
C VAL A 2 17.24 -20.22 -22.78
N ILE A 3 17.16 -20.75 -21.56
CA ILE A 3 16.29 -20.20 -20.53
C ILE A 3 16.78 -18.76 -20.31
N GLY A 4 15.93 -17.76 -20.62
CA GLY A 4 16.30 -16.35 -20.48
C GLY A 4 16.72 -16.04 -19.04
N VAL A 5 17.70 -15.15 -18.86
CA VAL A 5 18.32 -14.82 -17.57
C VAL A 5 17.26 -14.48 -16.51
N GLN A 6 16.19 -13.82 -16.92
CA GLN A 6 15.07 -13.43 -16.04
C GLN A 6 14.28 -14.61 -15.48
N LEU A 7 14.16 -15.70 -16.25
CA LEU A 7 13.52 -16.92 -15.78
C LEU A 7 14.40 -17.59 -14.72
N VAL A 8 15.72 -17.58 -14.90
CA VAL A 8 16.67 -18.04 -13.88
C VAL A 8 16.53 -17.22 -12.59
N VAL A 9 16.51 -15.89 -12.69
CA VAL A 9 16.31 -15.00 -11.52
C VAL A 9 15.00 -15.33 -10.81
N THR A 10 13.92 -15.57 -11.56
CA THR A 10 12.61 -15.95 -11.02
C THR A 10 12.66 -17.31 -10.32
N MET A 11 13.30 -18.33 -10.91
CA MET A 11 13.43 -19.66 -10.31
C MET A 11 14.29 -19.64 -9.05
N VAL A 12 15.38 -18.86 -9.06
CA VAL A 12 16.23 -18.64 -7.88
C VAL A 12 15.42 -17.96 -6.79
N MET A 13 14.69 -16.88 -7.10
CA MET A 13 13.88 -16.19 -6.10
C MET A 13 12.75 -17.08 -5.56
N ALA A 14 12.10 -17.88 -6.41
CA ALA A 14 11.11 -18.86 -5.95
C ALA A 14 11.73 -19.89 -4.99
N SER A 15 12.96 -20.33 -5.25
CA SER A 15 13.71 -21.22 -4.35
C SER A 15 14.07 -20.53 -3.03
N VAL A 16 14.45 -19.25 -3.07
CA VAL A 16 14.70 -18.42 -1.88
C VAL A 16 13.41 -18.28 -1.05
N ILE A 17 12.27 -18.05 -1.70
CA ILE A 17 10.97 -17.97 -1.02
C ILE A 17 10.63 -19.29 -0.32
N GLN A 18 10.87 -20.42 -0.96
CA GLN A 18 10.54 -21.72 -0.39
C GLN A 18 11.52 -22.18 0.70
N LYS A 19 12.82 -21.89 0.55
CA LYS A 19 13.87 -22.43 1.42
C LYS A 19 14.39 -21.45 2.46
N ILE A 20 14.40 -20.14 2.19
CA ILE A 20 15.05 -19.13 3.05
C ILE A 20 14.02 -18.35 3.87
N ILE A 21 12.91 -17.92 3.28
CA ILE A 21 11.87 -17.13 3.99
C ILE A 21 11.31 -17.82 5.25
N PRO A 22 11.12 -19.16 5.29
CA PRO A 22 10.73 -19.86 6.51
C PRO A 22 11.74 -19.72 7.66
N HIS A 23 13.01 -19.44 7.37
CA HIS A 23 14.06 -19.24 8.39
C HIS A 23 14.36 -17.77 8.64
N TYR A 24 14.39 -16.93 7.59
CA TYR A 24 14.69 -15.51 7.64
C TYR A 24 13.55 -14.71 7.03
N SER A 25 12.71 -14.12 7.89
CA SER A 25 11.57 -13.30 7.48
C SER A 25 11.76 -11.86 7.94
N LEU A 26 11.70 -10.92 6.99
CA LEU A 26 11.76 -9.50 7.29
C LEU A 26 10.51 -9.08 8.08
N ALA A 27 9.37 -9.69 7.79
CA ALA A 27 8.13 -9.49 8.55
C ALA A 27 8.30 -9.85 10.03
N ARG A 28 8.87 -11.03 10.32
CA ARG A 28 9.17 -11.44 11.71
C ARG A 28 10.18 -10.50 12.35
N TRP A 29 11.23 -10.11 11.64
CA TRP A 29 12.21 -9.18 12.18
C TRP A 29 11.60 -7.80 12.51
N LEU A 30 10.70 -7.29 11.68
CA LEU A 30 10.00 -6.03 11.92
C LEU A 30 9.15 -6.05 13.20
N LEU A 31 8.51 -7.17 13.52
CA LEU A 31 7.68 -7.30 14.72
C LEU A 31 8.45 -7.79 15.96
N CYS A 32 9.39 -8.73 15.79
CA CYS A 32 9.98 -9.54 16.88
C CYS A 32 11.42 -9.17 17.25
N SER A 33 12.01 -8.12 16.67
CA SER A 33 13.40 -7.72 16.97
C SER A 33 13.63 -7.13 18.38
N GLY A 34 12.66 -7.29 19.29
CA GLY A 34 12.74 -6.82 20.68
C GLY A 34 12.42 -5.34 20.89
N SER A 35 12.25 -4.56 19.82
CA SER A 35 11.90 -3.13 19.93
C SER A 35 10.44 -2.89 20.29
N LEU A 36 9.53 -3.83 19.97
CA LEU A 36 8.11 -3.70 20.28
C LEU A 36 7.80 -4.36 21.62
N ARG A 37 7.09 -3.62 22.48
CA ARG A 37 6.60 -4.08 23.78
C ARG A 37 5.08 -4.03 23.81
N TRP A 38 4.47 -5.13 24.19
CA TRP A 38 3.02 -5.25 24.37
C TRP A 38 2.69 -5.42 25.86
N TYR A 39 1.44 -5.11 26.21
CA TYR A 39 0.96 -5.20 27.58
C TYR A 39 0.22 -6.51 27.81
N GLN A 40 0.71 -7.30 28.76
CA GLN A 40 0.06 -8.56 29.10
C GLN A 40 -1.26 -8.29 29.83
N HIS A 41 -2.30 -9.06 29.49
CA HIS A 41 -3.54 -8.99 30.24
C HIS A 41 -3.31 -9.55 31.66
N PRO A 42 -3.89 -8.92 32.69
CA PRO A 42 -3.70 -9.37 34.07
C PRO A 42 -4.39 -10.73 34.30
N THR A 43 -3.82 -11.54 35.19
CA THR A 43 -4.44 -12.83 35.56
C THR A 43 -5.65 -12.62 36.46
N GLU A 44 -6.59 -13.56 36.47
CA GLU A 44 -7.74 -13.46 37.39
C GLU A 44 -7.30 -13.37 38.86
N GLU A 45 -6.20 -14.05 39.20
CA GLU A 45 -5.66 -14.05 40.55
C GLU A 45 -5.08 -12.69 40.94
N GLU A 46 -4.28 -12.06 40.06
CA GLU A 46 -3.81 -10.68 40.27
C GLU A 46 -4.97 -9.71 40.47
N LEU A 47 -6.01 -9.82 39.65
CA LEU A 47 -7.21 -8.97 39.76
C LEU A 47 -7.96 -9.21 41.06
N ARG A 48 -8.06 -10.46 41.53
CA ARG A 48 -8.67 -10.81 42.82
C ARG A 48 -7.87 -10.23 43.99
N ILE A 49 -6.54 -10.36 43.96
CA ILE A 49 -5.66 -9.83 45.00
C ILE A 49 -5.76 -8.30 45.07
N LEU A 50 -5.71 -7.62 43.93
CA LEU A 50 -5.80 -6.16 43.85
C LEU A 50 -7.19 -5.65 44.29
N ALA A 51 -8.26 -6.32 43.87
CA ALA A 51 -9.62 -5.97 44.29
C ALA A 51 -9.87 -6.25 45.78
N GLY A 52 -9.23 -7.29 46.32
CA GLY A 52 -9.25 -7.64 47.74
C GLY A 52 -8.54 -6.60 48.61
N LYS A 53 -7.41 -6.06 48.14
CA LYS A 53 -6.67 -4.98 48.83
C LYS A 53 -7.45 -3.67 48.92
N GLN A 54 -8.23 -3.32 47.89
CA GLN A 54 -9.08 -2.11 47.91
C GLN A 54 -10.35 -2.27 48.77
N ARG A 55 -10.82 -3.50 49.03
CA ARG A 55 -11.86 -3.75 50.03
C ARG A 55 -11.28 -3.67 51.45
N GLY A 56 -10.97 -2.46 51.89
CA GLY A 56 -10.55 -2.22 53.28
C GLY A 56 -11.62 -2.72 54.25
N LYS A 57 -11.29 -3.73 55.07
CA LYS A 57 -11.80 -4.15 56.40
C LYS A 57 -13.26 -3.88 56.84
N SER A 58 -14.20 -3.53 55.97
CA SER A 58 -15.56 -3.15 56.35
C SER A 58 -16.59 -3.62 55.31
N LYS A 59 -17.08 -4.86 55.50
CA LYS A 59 -18.50 -5.10 55.79
C LYS A 59 -18.75 -6.59 55.99
N LYS A 60 -19.20 -6.87 57.20
CA LYS A 60 -19.74 -8.13 57.70
C LYS A 60 -20.85 -8.65 56.78
N ASP A 61 -20.88 -9.97 56.66
CA ASP A 61 -21.76 -10.80 55.85
C ASP A 61 -23.19 -10.28 55.66
N ARG A 62 -23.62 -10.29 54.39
CA ARG A 62 -25.03 -10.47 54.05
C ARG A 62 -25.11 -11.62 53.04
N LYS A 63 -25.24 -12.84 53.58
CA LYS A 63 -25.67 -14.03 52.83
C LYS A 63 -26.95 -13.66 52.07
N TYR A 64 -26.90 -13.69 50.74
CA TYR A 64 -28.10 -13.73 49.90
C TYR A 64 -28.20 -15.11 49.30
N ASN A 65 -29.39 -15.70 49.45
CA ASN A 65 -29.76 -17.03 49.02
C ASN A 65 -29.57 -17.24 47.51
N GLY A 66 -29.01 -18.40 47.15
CA GLY A 66 -29.72 -19.36 46.30
C GLY A 66 -30.03 -18.99 44.85
N HIS A 67 -29.14 -18.29 44.15
CA HIS A 67 -29.09 -18.36 42.68
C HIS A 67 -27.66 -18.13 42.20
N ILE A 68 -26.94 -19.21 41.86
CA ILE A 68 -25.64 -19.12 41.17
C ILE A 68 -25.96 -18.75 39.72
N GLU A 69 -26.28 -17.49 39.47
CA GLU A 69 -26.04 -16.96 38.13
C GLU A 69 -24.52 -16.81 37.99
N ASN A 70 -23.96 -17.39 36.92
CA ASN A 70 -22.59 -17.16 36.45
C ASN A 70 -22.40 -15.69 36.02
N LYS A 71 -22.63 -14.73 36.93
CA LYS A 71 -22.31 -13.32 36.70
C LYS A 71 -20.79 -13.20 36.78
N PRO A 72 -20.13 -12.73 35.70
CA PRO A 72 -18.68 -12.65 35.67
C PRO A 72 -18.20 -11.78 36.81
N LEU A 73 -17.13 -12.21 37.49
CA LEU A 73 -16.62 -11.53 38.67
C LEU A 73 -16.25 -10.08 38.29
N THR A 74 -16.87 -9.10 38.95
CA THR A 74 -16.66 -7.69 38.64
C THR A 74 -15.72 -7.04 39.64
N ILE A 75 -14.90 -6.10 39.17
CA ILE A 75 -13.96 -5.31 39.96
C ILE A 75 -14.23 -3.81 39.80
N PRO A 76 -13.89 -2.97 40.80
CA PRO A 76 -13.90 -1.52 40.63
C PRO A 76 -13.00 -1.08 39.47
N LYS A 77 -13.43 -0.06 38.72
CA LYS A 77 -12.65 0.48 37.60
C LYS A 77 -11.42 1.27 38.04
N ASP A 78 -11.44 1.87 39.23
CA ASP A 78 -10.36 2.64 39.87
C ASP A 78 -9.31 1.76 40.57
N ILE A 79 -9.23 0.47 40.20
CA ILE A 79 -8.25 -0.47 40.74
C ILE A 79 -6.83 0.00 40.41
N ASP A 80 -5.92 -0.14 41.38
CA ASP A 80 -4.50 0.18 41.19
C ASP A 80 -3.79 -0.90 40.36
N LEU A 81 -4.14 -0.98 39.07
CA LEU A 81 -3.61 -1.94 38.11
C LEU A 81 -2.46 -1.31 37.32
N HIS A 82 -1.28 -1.94 37.40
CA HIS A 82 -0.16 -1.66 36.52
C HIS A 82 0.00 -2.84 35.56
N LEU A 83 -0.10 -2.60 34.26
CA LEU A 83 0.07 -3.65 33.26
C LEU A 83 1.55 -3.97 33.09
N GLU A 84 1.89 -5.25 33.10
CA GLU A 84 3.23 -5.71 32.79
C GLU A 84 3.52 -5.63 31.28
N THR A 85 4.75 -5.26 30.93
CA THR A 85 5.19 -5.19 29.54
C THR A 85 6.06 -6.38 29.17
N LYS A 86 5.81 -6.97 28.00
CA LYS A 86 6.60 -8.04 27.41
C LYS A 86 7.05 -7.67 26.01
N SER A 87 8.24 -8.09 25.62
CA SER A 87 8.70 -7.97 24.23
C SER A 87 7.90 -8.91 23.33
N VAL A 88 7.58 -8.48 22.12
CA VAL A 88 6.93 -9.34 21.13
C VAL A 88 7.89 -10.44 20.68
N THR A 89 7.54 -11.70 20.91
CA THR A 89 8.34 -12.87 20.50
C THR A 89 7.71 -13.61 19.32
N GLU A 90 8.52 -14.37 18.59
CA GLU A 90 8.03 -15.15 17.43
C GLU A 90 6.90 -16.11 17.80
N ARG A 91 6.98 -16.75 18.98
CA ARG A 91 5.96 -17.70 19.46
C ARG A 91 4.61 -17.03 19.66
N ASP A 92 4.62 -15.81 20.20
CA ASP A 92 3.39 -15.05 20.43
C ASP A 92 2.76 -14.61 19.11
N THR A 93 3.58 -14.28 18.11
CA THR A 93 3.08 -13.78 16.82
C THR A 93 2.36 -14.83 15.98
N ILE A 94 2.71 -16.11 16.10
CA ILE A 94 2.06 -17.20 15.34
C ILE A 94 0.57 -17.33 15.70
N ALA A 95 0.20 -17.00 16.95
CA ALA A 95 -1.18 -17.04 17.41
C ALA A 95 -1.98 -15.77 17.02
N LEU A 96 -1.35 -14.76 16.42
CA LEU A 96 -2.02 -13.52 16.04
C LEU A 96 -2.87 -13.70 14.79
N HIS A 97 -4.02 -13.03 14.79
CA HIS A 97 -4.91 -13.00 13.64
C HIS A 97 -4.23 -12.25 12.48
N TYR A 98 -4.34 -12.76 11.25
CA TYR A 98 -3.67 -12.22 10.05
C TYR A 98 -2.13 -12.28 10.02
N PHE A 99 -1.48 -13.01 10.93
CA PHE A 99 -0.02 -13.14 10.89
C PHE A 99 0.52 -13.77 9.60
N PRO A 100 -0.05 -14.88 9.07
CA PRO A 100 0.41 -15.46 7.80
C PRO A 100 0.29 -14.49 6.62
N GLU A 101 -0.80 -13.74 6.55
CA GLU A 101 -1.05 -12.73 5.52
C GLU A 101 -0.07 -11.55 5.62
N TYR A 102 0.21 -11.10 6.85
CA TYR A 102 1.22 -10.08 7.11
C TYR A 102 2.61 -10.54 6.68
N GLN A 103 3.01 -11.73 7.12
CA GLN A 103 4.31 -12.31 6.79
C GLN A 103 4.47 -12.46 5.29
N TRP A 104 3.47 -13.03 4.62
CA TRP A 104 3.49 -13.24 3.19
C TRP A 104 3.57 -11.92 2.42
N LEU A 105 2.74 -10.92 2.76
CA LEU A 105 2.75 -9.64 2.06
C LEU A 105 4.12 -8.95 2.14
N VAL A 106 4.71 -8.89 3.33
CA VAL A 106 6.01 -8.22 3.54
C VAL A 106 7.13 -8.98 2.85
N ASP A 107 7.26 -10.29 3.09
CA ASP A 107 8.39 -11.05 2.60
C ASP A 107 8.32 -11.20 1.05
N PHE A 108 7.13 -11.38 0.49
CA PHE A 108 6.94 -11.39 -0.97
C PHE A 108 7.23 -10.03 -1.61
N THR A 109 6.86 -8.92 -0.95
CA THR A 109 7.22 -7.56 -1.40
C THR A 109 8.73 -7.38 -1.48
N VAL A 110 9.47 -7.84 -0.47
CA VAL A 110 10.95 -7.77 -0.47
C VAL A 110 11.52 -8.60 -1.62
N ALA A 111 11.06 -9.85 -1.77
CA ALA A 111 11.48 -10.72 -2.86
C ALA A 111 11.23 -10.09 -4.25
N ALA A 112 10.02 -9.57 -4.48
CA ALA A 112 9.66 -8.90 -5.73
C ALA A 112 10.49 -7.63 -5.97
N THR A 113 10.76 -6.83 -4.93
CA THR A 113 11.60 -5.63 -5.03
C THR A 113 13.04 -6.02 -5.40
N ILE A 114 13.59 -7.10 -4.82
CA ILE A 114 14.91 -7.60 -5.18
C ILE A 114 14.94 -8.10 -6.62
N VAL A 115 13.93 -8.87 -7.05
CA VAL A 115 13.81 -9.31 -8.46
C VAL A 115 13.78 -8.11 -9.39
N TYR A 116 13.02 -7.07 -9.04
CA TYR A 116 12.97 -5.84 -9.80
C TYR A 116 14.35 -5.16 -9.88
N VAL A 117 15.03 -4.94 -8.76
CA VAL A 117 16.35 -4.30 -8.73
C VAL A 117 17.40 -5.09 -9.52
N VAL A 118 17.43 -6.42 -9.36
CA VAL A 118 18.35 -7.30 -10.13
C VAL A 118 18.03 -7.23 -11.62
N THR A 119 16.75 -7.25 -11.98
CA THR A 119 16.33 -7.14 -13.39
C THR A 119 16.74 -5.79 -13.95
N GLU A 120 16.52 -4.70 -13.22
CA GLU A 120 16.93 -3.35 -13.62
C GLU A 120 18.45 -3.22 -13.83
N ALA A 121 19.25 -3.79 -12.92
CA ALA A 121 20.70 -3.85 -13.09
C ALA A 121 21.12 -4.69 -14.30
N TYR A 122 20.39 -5.77 -14.60
CA TYR A 122 20.63 -6.56 -15.80
C TYR A 122 20.30 -5.77 -17.08
N TYR A 123 19.17 -5.06 -17.12
CA TYR A 123 18.79 -4.24 -18.27
C TYR A 123 19.75 -3.06 -18.50
N SER A 124 20.29 -2.45 -17.43
CA SER A 124 21.26 -1.35 -17.56
C SER A 124 22.60 -1.79 -18.15
N ILE A 125 23.02 -3.04 -17.89
CA ILE A 125 24.30 -3.59 -18.37
C ILE A 125 24.17 -4.23 -19.75
N VAL A 126 23.16 -5.08 -19.95
CA VAL A 126 23.08 -6.01 -21.09
C VAL A 126 22.18 -5.50 -22.23
N LYS A 127 21.29 -4.53 -21.97
CA LYS A 127 20.32 -3.98 -22.93
C LYS A 127 19.62 -5.04 -23.82
N PRO A 128 18.98 -6.06 -23.24
CA PRO A 128 18.33 -7.12 -24.02
C PRO A 128 17.10 -6.58 -24.78
N SER A 129 17.05 -6.76 -26.09
CA SER A 129 15.99 -6.22 -26.97
C SER A 129 14.78 -7.15 -27.16
N GLN A 130 14.90 -8.44 -26.83
CA GLN A 130 13.86 -9.45 -27.12
C GLN A 130 13.27 -10.18 -25.89
N GLU A 131 13.68 -9.84 -24.66
CA GLU A 131 13.16 -10.50 -23.45
C GLU A 131 12.00 -9.72 -22.82
N MET A 132 10.91 -10.41 -22.47
CA MET A 132 9.81 -9.85 -21.69
C MET A 132 10.27 -9.62 -20.25
N ASN A 133 10.15 -8.40 -19.74
CA ASN A 133 10.53 -8.05 -18.38
C ASN A 133 9.63 -8.74 -17.33
N ILE A 134 10.10 -9.86 -16.75
CA ILE A 134 9.38 -10.66 -15.76
C ILE A 134 9.17 -9.89 -14.46
N SER A 135 9.99 -8.88 -14.14
CA SER A 135 9.82 -8.09 -12.90
C SER A 135 8.48 -7.33 -12.86
N ILE A 136 7.91 -7.00 -14.03
CA ILE A 136 6.58 -6.40 -14.14
C ILE A 136 5.52 -7.35 -13.56
N VAL A 137 5.62 -8.65 -13.84
CA VAL A 137 4.69 -9.67 -13.32
C VAL A 137 4.80 -9.76 -11.80
N TRP A 138 6.02 -9.76 -11.26
CA TRP A 138 6.24 -9.73 -9.81
C TRP A 138 5.62 -8.50 -9.15
N CYS A 139 5.80 -7.31 -9.74
CA CYS A 139 5.18 -6.09 -9.24
C CYS A 139 3.64 -6.15 -9.28
N LEU A 140 3.06 -6.68 -10.35
CA LEU A 140 1.60 -6.86 -10.46
C LEU A 140 1.08 -7.89 -9.44
N LEU A 141 1.81 -8.98 -9.18
CA LEU A 141 1.46 -9.95 -8.14
C LEU A 141 1.47 -9.32 -6.74
N VAL A 142 2.46 -8.48 -6.44
CA VAL A 142 2.52 -7.74 -5.18
C VAL A 142 1.30 -6.82 -5.03
N LEU A 143 0.93 -6.08 -6.08
CA LEU A 143 -0.26 -5.22 -6.06
C LEU A 143 -1.54 -6.05 -5.87
N ALA A 144 -1.66 -7.20 -6.54
CA ALA A 144 -2.79 -8.10 -6.39
C ALA A 144 -2.90 -8.64 -4.95
N PHE A 145 -1.78 -9.01 -4.33
CA PHE A 145 -1.76 -9.43 -2.92
C PHE A 145 -2.12 -8.29 -1.97
N ALA A 146 -1.61 -7.07 -2.20
CA ALA A 146 -1.97 -5.91 -1.39
C ALA A 146 -3.49 -5.62 -1.45
N VAL A 147 -4.07 -5.62 -2.66
CA VAL A 147 -5.52 -5.42 -2.85
C VAL A 147 -6.32 -6.56 -2.22
N LYS A 148 -5.89 -7.83 -2.38
CA LYS A 148 -6.52 -8.99 -1.75
C LYS A 148 -6.55 -8.83 -0.22
N VAL A 149 -5.41 -8.46 0.39
CA VAL A 149 -5.31 -8.29 1.83
C VAL A 149 -6.21 -7.16 2.30
N LEU A 150 -6.19 -6.01 1.64
CA LEU A 150 -7.08 -4.89 1.96
C LEU A 150 -8.55 -5.28 1.84
N PHE A 151 -8.93 -5.99 0.77
CA PHE A 151 -10.28 -6.51 0.62
C PHE A 151 -10.64 -7.45 1.78
N SER A 152 -9.76 -8.39 2.15
CA SER A 152 -9.98 -9.29 3.29
C SER A 152 -10.21 -8.51 4.59
N LEU A 153 -9.39 -7.50 4.87
CA LEU A 153 -9.55 -6.63 6.03
C LEU A 153 -10.89 -5.86 5.99
N THR A 154 -11.25 -5.29 4.83
CA THR A 154 -12.55 -4.63 4.66
C THR A 154 -13.70 -5.60 4.89
N THR A 155 -13.66 -6.82 4.36
CA THR A 155 -14.73 -7.81 4.61
C THR A 155 -14.85 -8.20 6.07
N HIS A 156 -13.75 -8.20 6.82
CA HIS A 156 -13.78 -8.43 8.26
C HIS A 156 -14.59 -7.33 8.97
N TYR A 157 -14.36 -6.06 8.65
CA TYR A 157 -15.14 -4.93 9.19
C TYR A 157 -16.63 -4.98 8.83
N PHE A 158 -16.98 -5.57 7.69
CA PHE A 158 -18.38 -5.74 7.30
C PHE A 158 -19.09 -6.90 8.00
N LYS A 159 -18.35 -7.80 8.65
CA LYS A 159 -18.89 -8.95 9.40
C LYS A 159 -19.11 -8.65 10.88
N VAL A 160 -18.57 -7.56 11.41
CA VAL A 160 -18.77 -7.14 12.81
C VAL A 160 -20.24 -6.72 13.00
N GLU A 161 -20.86 -7.16 14.10
CA GLU A 161 -22.28 -6.91 14.39
C GLU A 161 -22.60 -5.42 14.55
N ASP A 162 -21.61 -4.61 14.97
CA ASP A 162 -21.72 -3.16 15.07
C ASP A 162 -21.65 -2.51 13.67
N GLY A 163 -22.79 -2.09 13.14
CA GLY A 163 -22.92 -1.53 11.78
C GLY A 163 -22.20 -0.19 11.52
N GLY A 164 -21.54 0.40 12.52
CA GLY A 164 -20.83 1.68 12.41
C GLY A 164 -19.60 1.63 11.50
N GLU A 165 -18.79 0.57 11.57
CA GLU A 165 -17.60 0.44 10.72
C GLU A 165 -17.99 0.26 9.25
N ARG A 166 -19.02 -0.56 8.99
CA ARG A 166 -19.61 -0.73 7.66
C ARG A 166 -20.08 0.60 7.09
N SER A 167 -20.83 1.39 7.86
CA SER A 167 -21.39 2.64 7.36
C SER A 167 -20.28 3.64 7.00
N VAL A 168 -19.26 3.79 7.84
CA VAL A 168 -18.09 4.63 7.57
C VAL A 168 -17.41 4.21 6.27
N CYS A 169 -17.15 2.92 6.07
CA CYS A 169 -16.49 2.44 4.84
C CYS A 169 -17.31 2.74 3.57
N VAL A 170 -18.64 2.56 3.61
CA VAL A 170 -19.53 2.85 2.47
C VAL A 170 -19.58 4.35 2.19
N THR A 171 -19.69 5.18 3.24
CA THR A 171 -19.70 6.64 3.12
C THR A 171 -18.41 7.15 2.48
N PHE A 172 -17.24 6.65 2.91
CA PHE A 172 -15.98 7.02 2.28
C PHE A 172 -15.86 6.50 0.84
N GLY A 173 -16.40 5.32 0.53
CA GLY A 173 -16.48 4.84 -0.86
C GLY A 173 -17.24 5.82 -1.77
N PHE A 174 -18.40 6.32 -1.32
CA PHE A 174 -19.15 7.34 -2.07
C PHE A 174 -18.41 8.69 -2.14
N PHE A 175 -17.83 9.14 -1.02
CA PHE A 175 -16.99 10.34 -1.00
C PHE A 175 -15.85 10.26 -2.02
N PHE A 176 -15.15 9.13 -2.08
CA PHE A 176 -14.06 8.92 -3.03
C PHE A 176 -14.54 8.78 -4.48
N PHE A 177 -15.74 8.24 -4.72
CA PHE A 177 -16.35 8.24 -6.04
C PHE A 177 -16.58 9.68 -6.55
N VAL A 178 -17.22 10.53 -5.74
CA VAL A 178 -17.48 11.95 -6.08
C VAL A 178 -16.16 12.70 -6.26
N LYS A 179 -15.20 12.50 -5.34
CA LYS A 179 -13.86 13.08 -5.43
C LYS A 179 -13.15 12.67 -6.74
N ALA A 180 -13.23 11.39 -7.11
CA ALA A 180 -12.63 10.88 -8.35
C ALA A 180 -13.25 11.53 -9.58
N MET A 181 -14.58 11.62 -9.62
CA MET A 181 -15.31 12.29 -10.71
C MET A 181 -14.88 13.75 -10.87
N ALA A 182 -14.76 14.49 -9.76
CA ALA A 182 -14.29 15.88 -9.80
C ALA A 182 -12.86 15.99 -10.38
N ILE A 183 -11.94 15.11 -9.94
CA ILE A 183 -10.54 15.13 -10.38
C ILE A 183 -10.38 14.70 -11.85
N LEU A 184 -11.16 13.72 -12.32
CA LEU A 184 -11.10 13.24 -13.71
C LEU A 184 -11.64 14.26 -14.74
N ILE A 185 -12.32 15.32 -14.27
CA ILE A 185 -12.75 16.47 -15.08
C ILE A 185 -11.66 17.55 -15.14
N VAL A 186 -10.76 17.61 -14.15
CA VAL A 186 -9.67 18.60 -14.13
C VAL A 186 -8.77 18.43 -15.35
N THR A 187 -8.39 19.54 -15.96
CA THR A 187 -7.57 19.55 -17.17
C THR A 187 -6.11 19.21 -16.86
N GLU A 188 -5.42 18.64 -17.85
CA GLU A 188 -3.99 18.27 -17.75
C GLU A 188 -3.05 19.48 -17.61
N ASN A 189 -3.58 20.70 -17.71
CA ASN A 189 -2.86 21.95 -17.45
C ASN A 189 -2.62 22.18 -15.95
N TYR A 190 -3.46 21.61 -15.08
CA TYR A 190 -3.28 21.72 -13.62
C TYR A 190 -2.71 20.43 -13.02
N LEU A 191 -3.20 19.27 -13.46
CA LEU A 191 -2.77 17.96 -12.98
C LEU A 191 -2.13 17.16 -14.11
N GLU A 192 -0.81 16.94 -14.01
CA GLU A 192 -0.01 16.31 -15.07
C GLU A 192 -0.09 14.79 -15.06
N PHE A 193 -1.27 14.21 -15.27
CA PHE A 193 -1.37 12.75 -15.34
C PHE A 193 -1.00 12.20 -16.72
N GLY A 194 -1.38 12.88 -17.80
CA GLY A 194 -1.27 12.34 -19.17
C GLY A 194 -2.32 11.24 -19.45
N LEU A 195 -3.46 11.30 -18.77
CA LEU A 195 -4.51 10.29 -18.85
C LEU A 195 -5.34 10.43 -20.14
N GLU A 196 -5.63 11.66 -20.57
CA GLU A 196 -6.42 11.96 -21.76
C GLU A 196 -5.60 11.71 -23.04
N SER A 197 -4.32 12.10 -23.02
CA SER A 197 -3.35 11.80 -24.08
C SER A 197 -3.09 10.30 -24.18
N GLY A 198 -2.86 9.62 -23.05
CA GLY A 198 -2.70 8.17 -22.99
C GLY A 198 -3.93 7.41 -23.50
N PHE A 199 -5.14 7.81 -23.10
CA PHE A 199 -6.38 7.20 -23.59
C PHE A 199 -6.60 7.43 -25.08
N SER A 200 -6.34 8.63 -25.59
CA SER A 200 -6.50 8.95 -27.01
C SER A 200 -5.56 8.10 -27.86
N ASN A 201 -4.31 7.95 -27.44
CA ASN A 201 -3.34 7.09 -28.12
C ASN A 201 -3.71 5.59 -28.06
N PHE A 202 -4.21 5.11 -26.93
CA PHE A 202 -4.75 3.76 -26.81
C PHE A 202 -5.94 3.54 -27.75
N SER A 203 -6.89 4.47 -27.78
CA SER A 203 -8.09 4.37 -28.62
C SER A 203 -7.72 4.34 -30.10
N GLU A 204 -6.79 5.19 -30.54
CA GLU A 204 -6.29 5.20 -31.90
C GLU A 204 -5.57 3.89 -32.26
N SER A 205 -4.71 3.40 -31.37
CA SER A 205 -3.95 2.15 -31.58
C SER A 205 -4.87 0.93 -31.61
N ALA A 206 -5.90 0.91 -30.77
CA ALA A 206 -6.92 -0.13 -30.74
C ALA A 206 -7.81 -0.10 -31.99
N MET A 207 -8.19 1.08 -32.50
CA MET A 207 -8.92 1.20 -33.77
C MET A 207 -8.10 0.64 -34.94
N LYS A 208 -6.84 1.04 -35.07
CA LYS A 208 -5.93 0.50 -36.10
C LYS A 208 -5.76 -1.02 -35.99
N PHE A 209 -5.81 -1.56 -34.77
CA PHE A 209 -5.77 -3.01 -34.56
C PHE A 209 -7.07 -3.70 -34.99
N LEU A 210 -8.23 -3.16 -34.63
CA LEU A 210 -9.54 -3.71 -35.01
C LEU A 210 -9.77 -3.67 -36.52
N GLU A 211 -9.38 -2.58 -37.19
CA GLU A 211 -9.40 -2.45 -38.65
C GLU A 211 -8.57 -3.56 -39.31
N LYS A 212 -7.36 -3.83 -38.79
CA LYS A 212 -6.50 -4.92 -39.27
C LYS A 212 -7.10 -6.32 -39.05
N GLN A 213 -7.99 -6.47 -38.08
CA GLN A 213 -8.73 -7.72 -37.83
C GLN A 213 -10.05 -7.81 -38.62
N GLY A 214 -10.38 -6.80 -39.45
CA GLY A 214 -11.61 -6.78 -40.25
C GLY A 214 -12.88 -6.51 -39.42
N LEU A 215 -12.74 -5.99 -38.20
CA LEU A 215 -13.87 -5.65 -37.33
C LEU A 215 -14.18 -4.15 -37.46
N GLU A 216 -15.24 -3.80 -38.21
CA GLU A 216 -15.79 -2.44 -38.21
C GLU A 216 -16.54 -2.19 -36.90
N SER A 217 -15.86 -1.60 -35.92
CA SER A 217 -16.44 -1.23 -34.63
C SER A 217 -16.45 0.29 -34.46
N GLN A 218 -17.51 0.84 -33.86
CA GLN A 218 -17.60 2.24 -33.45
C GLN A 218 -16.67 2.53 -32.25
N GLY A 219 -15.36 2.36 -32.42
CA GLY A 219 -14.35 2.62 -31.39
C GLY A 219 -14.44 1.67 -30.17
N PRO A 220 -13.32 1.44 -29.46
CA PRO A 220 -13.27 0.43 -28.39
C PRO A 220 -14.03 0.83 -27.12
N VAL A 221 -14.00 2.11 -26.69
CA VAL A 221 -14.66 2.63 -25.46
C VAL A 221 -14.85 4.16 -25.58
N SER A 222 -15.94 4.74 -25.06
CA SER A 222 -16.08 6.21 -24.98
C SER A 222 -15.21 6.82 -23.87
N LYS A 223 -14.77 8.08 -24.03
CA LYS A 223 -14.00 8.82 -22.99
C LYS A 223 -14.73 8.86 -21.64
N LEU A 224 -16.05 9.05 -21.67
CA LEU A 224 -16.89 9.06 -20.48
C LEU A 224 -16.92 7.69 -19.80
N THR A 225 -17.10 6.63 -20.57
CA THR A 225 -17.10 5.25 -20.06
C THR A 225 -15.76 4.91 -19.41
N PHE A 226 -14.63 5.29 -20.02
CA PHE A 226 -13.31 5.12 -19.44
C PHE A 226 -13.16 5.84 -18.09
N LYS A 227 -13.55 7.12 -18.03
CA LYS A 227 -13.51 7.90 -16.78
C LYS A 227 -14.44 7.32 -15.71
N LEU A 228 -15.61 6.80 -16.08
CA LEU A 228 -16.54 6.18 -15.15
C LEU A 228 -15.97 4.89 -14.54
N PHE A 229 -15.39 3.99 -15.35
CA PHE A 229 -14.72 2.79 -14.85
C PHE A 229 -13.58 3.14 -13.89
N LEU A 230 -12.78 4.14 -14.26
CA LEU A 230 -11.69 4.62 -13.42
C LEU A 230 -12.21 5.23 -12.11
N ALA A 231 -13.31 5.98 -12.13
CA ALA A 231 -13.95 6.52 -10.92
C ALA A 231 -14.46 5.42 -9.99
N VAL A 232 -15.02 4.34 -10.52
CA VAL A 232 -15.45 3.17 -9.72
C VAL A 232 -14.23 2.47 -9.09
N LEU A 233 -13.15 2.27 -9.85
CA LEU A 233 -11.91 1.71 -9.31
C LEU A 233 -11.33 2.60 -8.19
N CYS A 234 -11.34 3.91 -8.40
CA CYS A 234 -10.93 4.91 -7.43
C CYS A 234 -11.75 4.87 -6.14
N SER A 235 -13.07 4.71 -6.27
CA SER A 235 -13.99 4.56 -5.13
C SER A 235 -13.65 3.30 -4.32
N LEU A 236 -13.41 2.17 -4.98
CA LEU A 236 -13.03 0.91 -4.31
C LEU A 236 -11.69 1.03 -3.58
N ILE A 237 -10.66 1.57 -4.24
CA ILE A 237 -9.35 1.83 -3.62
C ILE A 237 -9.51 2.77 -2.43
N GLY A 238 -10.29 3.84 -2.57
CA GLY A 238 -10.57 4.79 -1.50
C GLY A 238 -11.26 4.14 -0.30
N ALA A 239 -12.25 3.29 -0.54
CA ALA A 239 -12.92 2.52 0.52
C ALA A 239 -11.94 1.61 1.27
N PHE A 240 -11.11 0.86 0.53
CA PHE A 240 -10.08 -0.02 1.12
C PHE A 240 -9.03 0.74 1.94
N LEU A 241 -8.69 1.96 1.53
CA LEU A 241 -7.71 2.81 2.21
C LEU A 241 -8.31 3.65 3.35
N THR A 242 -9.62 3.58 3.58
CA THR A 242 -10.30 4.38 4.61
C THR A 242 -9.80 4.06 6.01
N PHE A 243 -9.91 2.81 6.46
CA PHE A 243 -9.43 2.41 7.78
C PHE A 243 -7.91 2.56 7.94
N PRO A 244 -7.07 2.15 6.96
CA PRO A 244 -5.65 2.46 6.96
C PRO A 244 -5.33 3.93 7.27
N GLY A 245 -6.01 4.88 6.59
CA GLY A 245 -5.75 6.30 6.80
C GLY A 245 -6.26 6.82 8.14
N LEU A 246 -7.47 6.44 8.56
CA LEU A 246 -8.01 6.82 9.88
C LEU A 246 -7.10 6.31 11.02
N ARG A 247 -6.66 5.05 10.91
CA ARG A 247 -5.78 4.42 11.90
C ARG A 247 -4.40 5.08 11.94
N LEU A 248 -3.85 5.43 10.77
CA LEU A 248 -2.58 6.14 10.68
C LEU A 248 -2.63 7.46 11.45
N ALA A 249 -3.73 8.21 11.36
CA ALA A 249 -3.88 9.47 12.09
C ALA A 249 -3.86 9.25 13.60
N GLN A 250 -4.57 8.24 14.10
CA GLN A 250 -4.53 7.87 15.52
C GLN A 250 -3.11 7.51 15.96
N MET A 251 -2.45 6.60 15.23
CA MET A 251 -1.09 6.16 15.55
C MET A 251 -0.08 7.30 15.50
N HIS A 252 -0.27 8.27 14.60
CA HIS A 252 0.59 9.44 14.50
C HIS A 252 0.47 10.34 15.72
N LEU A 253 -0.76 10.68 16.15
CA LEU A 253 -1.00 11.49 17.34
C LEU A 253 -0.47 10.81 18.61
N ASP A 254 -0.72 9.51 18.75
CA ASP A 254 -0.22 8.74 19.89
C ASP A 254 1.32 8.63 19.86
N ALA A 255 1.94 8.45 18.69
CA ALA A 255 3.40 8.40 18.54
C ALA A 255 4.07 9.76 18.83
N LEU A 256 3.44 10.88 18.47
CA LEU A 256 3.93 12.22 18.78
C LEU A 256 3.95 12.48 20.29
N ASN A 257 2.90 12.07 21.00
CA ASN A 257 2.83 12.21 22.46
C ASN A 257 3.91 11.40 23.20
N LEU A 258 4.36 10.29 22.60
CA LEU A 258 5.41 9.44 23.13
C LEU A 258 6.83 9.91 22.73
N ALA A 259 6.94 10.73 21.69
CA ALA A 259 8.23 11.19 21.17
C ALA A 259 8.77 12.36 22.01
N THR A 260 9.90 12.15 22.67
CA THR A 260 10.60 13.19 23.45
C THR A 260 11.61 13.98 22.62
N GLU A 261 12.22 13.33 21.62
CA GLU A 261 13.26 13.93 20.77
C GLU A 261 12.68 14.73 19.61
N LYS A 262 13.18 15.96 19.42
CA LYS A 262 12.76 16.85 18.32
C LYS A 262 12.96 16.23 16.93
N ILE A 263 14.06 15.50 16.70
CA ILE A 263 14.34 14.85 15.41
C ILE A 263 13.30 13.75 15.13
N THR A 264 12.93 12.97 16.14
CA THR A 264 11.89 11.96 15.99
C THR A 264 10.54 12.62 15.66
N GLN A 265 10.19 13.71 16.35
CA GLN A 265 8.96 14.47 16.09
C GLN A 265 8.91 15.03 14.66
N THR A 266 10.00 15.64 14.18
CA THR A 266 10.05 16.16 12.81
C THR A 266 9.93 15.04 11.78
N LEU A 267 10.61 13.90 11.97
CA LEU A 267 10.47 12.74 11.10
C LEU A 267 9.04 12.17 11.10
N LEU A 268 8.37 12.14 12.25
CA LEU A 268 6.96 11.74 12.35
C LEU A 268 6.03 12.68 11.58
N HIS A 269 6.26 14.01 11.64
CA HIS A 269 5.49 14.98 10.85
C HIS A 269 5.73 14.83 9.35
N ILE A 270 6.99 14.69 8.93
CA ILE A 270 7.33 14.44 7.52
C ILE A 270 6.68 13.13 7.04
N ASN A 271 6.70 12.08 7.87
CA ASN A 271 6.05 10.81 7.57
C ASN A 271 4.53 10.96 7.39
N PHE A 272 3.87 11.72 8.26
CA PHE A 272 2.42 11.97 8.18
C PHE A 272 2.07 12.78 6.93
N LEU A 273 2.88 13.80 6.60
CA LEU A 273 2.72 14.65 5.41
C LEU A 273 3.23 14.00 4.11
N ALA A 274 3.89 12.85 4.17
CA ALA A 274 4.44 12.18 2.99
C ALA A 274 3.43 12.00 1.83
N PRO A 275 2.18 11.56 2.07
CA PRO A 275 1.18 11.45 0.99
C PRO A 275 0.81 12.81 0.38
N LEU A 276 0.85 13.90 1.16
CA LEU A 276 0.66 15.26 0.63
C LEU A 276 1.81 15.63 -0.30
N PHE A 277 3.05 15.44 0.12
CA PHE A 277 4.21 15.71 -0.75
C PHE A 277 4.12 14.93 -2.06
N MET A 278 3.74 13.65 -2.01
CA MET A 278 3.51 12.85 -3.23
C MET A 278 2.42 13.44 -4.12
N VAL A 279 1.28 13.86 -3.56
CA VAL A 279 0.18 14.49 -4.32
C VAL A 279 0.63 15.77 -5.03
N LEU A 280 1.44 16.60 -4.36
CA LEU A 280 1.90 17.88 -4.88
C LEU A 280 2.82 17.73 -6.11
N LEU A 281 3.58 16.63 -6.21
CA LEU A 281 4.51 16.38 -7.34
C LEU A 281 3.83 16.35 -8.73
N TRP A 282 2.51 16.13 -8.79
CA TRP A 282 1.72 16.14 -10.03
C TRP A 282 0.91 17.42 -10.25
N VAL A 283 0.95 18.36 -9.31
CA VAL A 283 0.31 19.67 -9.45
C VAL A 283 1.28 20.60 -10.16
N LYS A 284 1.06 20.84 -11.46
CA LYS A 284 1.93 21.67 -12.32
C LYS A 284 2.24 23.04 -11.74
N PRO A 285 1.24 23.87 -11.34
CA PRO A 285 1.51 25.23 -10.88
C PRO A 285 2.31 25.29 -9.57
N ILE A 286 2.30 24.23 -8.77
CA ILE A 286 3.01 24.19 -7.49
C ILE A 286 4.46 23.72 -7.70
N THR A 287 4.67 22.75 -8.57
CA THR A 287 5.95 22.03 -8.64
C THR A 287 6.64 22.27 -9.98
N LYS A 288 6.03 21.84 -11.09
CA LYS A 288 6.68 21.87 -12.41
C LYS A 288 6.85 23.29 -12.92
N ASP A 289 5.82 24.13 -12.87
CA ASP A 289 5.89 25.50 -13.36
C ASP A 289 6.81 26.36 -12.50
N TYR A 290 6.83 26.13 -11.18
CA TYR A 290 7.75 26.83 -10.28
C TYR A 290 9.22 26.48 -10.53
N ILE A 291 9.52 25.21 -10.83
CA ILE A 291 10.90 24.73 -11.08
C ILE A 291 11.37 25.07 -12.49
N MET A 292 10.49 24.95 -13.49
CA MET A 292 10.85 25.13 -14.90
C MET A 292 10.73 26.58 -15.36
N ASN A 293 9.81 27.36 -14.78
CA ASN A 293 9.58 28.77 -15.11
C ASN A 293 9.48 29.60 -13.81
N PRO A 294 10.57 29.72 -13.03
CA PRO A 294 10.52 30.45 -11.77
C PRO A 294 10.06 31.90 -12.02
N PRO A 295 9.03 32.40 -11.30
CA PRO A 295 8.49 33.74 -11.51
C PRO A 295 9.45 34.88 -11.09
N LEU A 296 10.69 34.53 -10.69
CA LEU A 296 11.73 35.43 -10.21
C LEU A 296 12.79 35.69 -11.29
N GLY A 297 12.45 36.48 -12.32
CA GLY A 297 13.46 37.04 -13.23
C GLY A 297 12.95 37.33 -14.63
N LYS A 298 13.56 38.33 -15.30
CA LYS A 298 13.30 38.64 -16.72
C LYS A 298 13.86 37.59 -17.70
N ASP A 299 14.78 36.74 -17.21
CA ASP A 299 15.36 35.61 -17.94
C ASP A 299 15.07 34.33 -17.15
N SER A 300 13.97 33.65 -17.45
CA SER A 300 13.58 32.39 -16.81
C SER A 300 14.45 31.25 -17.35
N ILE A 301 15.59 31.01 -16.71
CA ILE A 301 16.42 29.82 -16.98
C ILE A 301 15.74 28.63 -16.28
N PRO A 302 15.36 27.56 -17.01
CA PRO A 302 14.76 26.39 -16.39
C PRO A 302 15.77 25.74 -15.43
N LEU A 303 15.36 25.55 -14.16
CA LEU A 303 16.24 24.99 -13.13
C LEU A 303 16.63 23.53 -13.42
N MET A 304 15.78 22.83 -14.18
CA MET A 304 15.94 21.41 -14.50
C MET A 304 15.13 21.01 -15.74
N SER A 305 15.55 19.97 -16.46
CA SER A 305 14.83 19.39 -17.61
C SER A 305 13.60 18.57 -17.18
N GLU A 306 12.68 18.30 -18.12
CA GLU A 306 11.49 17.47 -17.85
C GLU A 306 11.85 16.04 -17.42
N ASP A 307 12.80 15.41 -18.11
CA ASP A 307 13.21 14.02 -17.81
C ASP A 307 13.87 13.90 -16.44
N THR A 308 14.67 14.90 -16.06
CA THR A 308 15.26 14.94 -14.71
C THR A 308 14.18 15.17 -13.65
N PHE A 309 13.11 15.92 -13.94
CA PHE A 309 11.99 16.11 -13.02
C PHE A 309 11.21 14.84 -12.77
N ASP A 310 10.91 14.08 -13.83
CA ASP A 310 10.26 12.78 -13.68
C ASP A 310 11.13 11.79 -12.90
N THR A 311 12.44 11.82 -13.10
CA THR A 311 13.39 11.02 -12.32
C THR A 311 13.38 11.39 -10.83
N VAL A 312 13.47 12.69 -10.51
CA VAL A 312 13.43 13.21 -9.14
C VAL A 312 12.10 12.86 -8.46
N ARG A 313 10.98 12.99 -9.18
CA ARG A 313 9.64 12.62 -8.70
C ARG A 313 9.60 11.17 -8.24
N LEU A 314 10.13 10.22 -9.03
CA LEU A 314 10.19 8.80 -8.66
C LEU A 314 11.07 8.57 -7.41
N TRP A 315 12.24 9.21 -7.35
CA TRP A 315 13.13 9.10 -6.19
C TRP A 315 12.52 9.64 -4.89
N ILE A 316 11.83 10.77 -4.95
CA ILE A 316 11.13 11.34 -3.79
C ILE A 316 10.10 10.34 -3.26
N ILE A 317 9.33 9.68 -4.12
CA ILE A 317 8.32 8.70 -3.71
C ILE A 317 8.98 7.50 -3.03
N ILE A 318 10.09 6.98 -3.58
CA ILE A 318 10.85 5.87 -2.97
C ILE A 318 11.39 6.30 -1.60
N LEU A 319 11.99 7.48 -1.49
CA LEU A 319 12.55 7.99 -0.24
C LEU A 319 11.46 8.13 0.84
N LEU A 320 10.30 8.67 0.48
CA LEU A 320 9.15 8.78 1.38
C LEU A 320 8.61 7.40 1.77
N CYS A 321 8.62 6.42 0.87
CA CYS A 321 8.26 5.04 1.20
C CYS A 321 9.25 4.42 2.22
N VAL A 322 10.56 4.63 2.02
CA VAL A 322 11.60 4.17 2.96
C VAL A 322 11.45 4.84 4.33
N LEU A 323 11.21 6.15 4.35
CA LEU A 323 10.92 6.89 5.59
C LEU A 323 9.70 6.28 6.31
N ARG A 324 8.62 5.97 5.58
CA ARG A 324 7.43 5.33 6.14
C ARG A 324 7.71 3.97 6.74
N LEU A 325 8.51 3.15 6.06
CA LEU A 325 8.92 1.86 6.61
C LEU A 325 9.78 2.02 7.88
N ALA A 326 10.71 2.98 7.88
CA ALA A 326 11.57 3.26 9.04
C ALA A 326 10.75 3.72 10.27
N MET A 327 9.68 4.49 10.07
CA MET A 327 8.80 4.96 11.14
C MET A 327 7.74 3.93 11.58
N MET A 328 7.60 2.80 10.88
CA MET A 328 6.58 1.78 11.16
C MET A 328 6.59 1.31 12.62
N ARG A 329 7.77 0.97 13.16
CA ARG A 329 7.90 0.44 14.52
C ARG A 329 7.43 1.43 15.58
N ARG A 330 7.67 2.73 15.37
CA ARG A 330 7.24 3.79 16.31
C ARG A 330 5.71 3.91 16.31
N HIS A 331 5.07 3.85 15.14
CA HIS A 331 3.61 3.84 15.04
C HIS A 331 2.99 2.56 15.64
N LEU A 332 3.59 1.39 15.41
CA LEU A 332 3.13 0.14 16.01
C LEU A 332 3.30 0.14 17.54
N GLN A 333 4.38 0.71 18.07
CA GLN A 333 4.54 0.85 19.51
C GLN A 333 3.48 1.79 20.10
N ALA A 334 3.19 2.91 19.44
CA ALA A 334 2.12 3.80 19.86
C ALA A 334 0.76 3.10 19.87
N TYR A 335 0.50 2.22 18.90
CA TYR A 335 -0.67 1.35 18.90
C TYR A 335 -0.71 0.38 20.09
N LEU A 336 0.39 -0.31 20.38
CA LEU A 336 0.47 -1.24 21.52
C LEU A 336 0.24 -0.54 22.86
N ASN A 337 0.67 0.72 22.97
CA ASN A 337 0.45 1.56 24.15
C ASN A 337 -1.02 1.96 24.36
N LEU A 338 -1.89 1.72 23.38
CA LEU A 338 -3.32 1.92 23.54
C LEU A 338 -3.90 1.05 24.66
N ALA A 339 -3.33 -0.13 24.93
CA ALA A 339 -3.76 -0.99 26.03
C ALA A 339 -3.65 -0.29 27.39
N GLN A 340 -2.51 0.36 27.66
CA GLN A 340 -2.32 1.15 28.87
C GLN A 340 -3.23 2.37 28.91
N LYS A 341 -3.35 3.09 27.79
CA LYS A 341 -4.25 4.25 27.66
C LYS A 341 -5.71 3.90 27.95
N SER A 342 -6.17 2.73 27.51
CA SER A 342 -7.51 2.22 27.79
C SER A 342 -7.71 1.91 29.27
N VAL A 343 -6.72 1.33 29.95
CA VAL A 343 -6.76 1.12 31.41
C VAL A 343 -6.76 2.45 32.16
N ASP A 344 -5.92 3.39 31.77
CA ASP A 344 -5.85 4.72 32.41
C ASP A 344 -7.15 5.51 32.22
N GLN A 345 -7.80 5.37 31.07
CA GLN A 345 -9.10 5.99 30.82
C GLN A 345 -10.20 5.34 31.67
N MET A 346 -10.21 4.01 31.74
CA MET A 346 -11.17 3.26 32.56
C MET A 346 -11.04 3.65 34.04
N LYS A 347 -9.83 3.83 34.57
CA LYS A 347 -9.61 4.28 35.95
C LYS A 347 -10.25 5.62 36.29
N LYS A 348 -10.49 6.48 35.29
CA LYS A 348 -11.17 7.78 35.46
C LYS A 348 -12.69 7.65 35.49
N GLU A 349 -13.24 6.55 34.98
CA GLU A 349 -14.68 6.31 34.94
C GLU A 349 -15.16 5.63 36.23
N ALA A 350 -16.20 6.16 36.85
CA ALA A 350 -16.85 5.49 37.97
C ALA A 350 -17.59 4.23 37.48
N GLY A 351 -17.46 3.12 38.21
CA GLY A 351 -18.23 1.92 37.93
C GLY A 351 -17.47 0.64 38.23
N ARG A 352 -18.07 -0.48 37.82
CA ARG A 352 -17.46 -1.80 37.88
C ARG A 352 -17.29 -2.36 36.47
N ILE A 353 -16.23 -3.11 36.24
CA ILE A 353 -15.96 -3.82 35.00
C ILE A 353 -15.83 -5.31 35.31
N SER A 354 -16.25 -6.19 34.40
CA SER A 354 -15.99 -7.62 34.56
C SER A 354 -14.52 -7.91 34.32
N MET A 355 -13.94 -8.89 35.03
CA MET A 355 -12.54 -9.28 34.82
C MET A 355 -12.29 -9.73 33.37
N VAL A 356 -13.27 -10.41 32.78
CA VAL A 356 -13.21 -10.89 31.39
C VAL A 356 -13.20 -9.72 30.40
N ASP A 357 -14.00 -8.68 30.63
CA ASP A 357 -14.04 -7.52 29.74
C ASP A 357 -12.77 -6.69 29.84
N LEU A 358 -12.19 -6.55 31.04
CA LEU A 358 -10.88 -5.94 31.24
C LEU A 358 -9.79 -6.72 30.49
N GLN A 359 -9.74 -8.04 30.65
CA GLN A 359 -8.77 -8.88 29.95
C GLN A 359 -8.94 -8.80 28.43
N LYS A 360 -10.18 -8.86 27.93
CA LYS A 360 -10.49 -8.70 26.50
C LYS A 360 -10.07 -7.33 25.98
N MET A 361 -10.29 -6.25 26.75
CA MET A 361 -9.89 -4.89 26.38
C MET A 361 -8.37 -4.80 26.15
N VAL A 362 -7.57 -5.32 27.08
CA VAL A 362 -6.10 -5.32 26.98
C VAL A 362 -5.62 -6.28 25.89
N ALA A 363 -6.11 -7.52 25.88
CA ALA A 363 -5.66 -8.55 24.95
C ALA A 363 -5.99 -8.21 23.49
N ARG A 364 -7.15 -7.58 23.22
CA ARG A 364 -7.57 -7.21 21.86
C ARG A 364 -6.52 -6.35 21.16
N VAL A 365 -5.86 -5.42 21.87
CA VAL A 365 -4.83 -4.56 21.28
C VAL A 365 -3.69 -5.41 20.70
N PHE A 366 -3.24 -6.43 21.42
CA PHE A 366 -2.18 -7.31 20.91
C PHE A 366 -2.68 -8.24 19.79
N TYR A 367 -3.86 -8.86 19.94
CA TYR A 367 -4.43 -9.75 18.93
C TYR A 367 -4.66 -9.09 17.56
N TYR A 368 -4.90 -7.78 17.53
CA TYR A 368 -5.08 -6.98 16.32
C TYR A 368 -3.77 -6.39 15.75
N LEU A 369 -2.62 -6.63 16.37
CA LEU A 369 -1.33 -6.05 15.94
C LEU A 369 -1.03 -6.29 14.46
N CYS A 370 -1.23 -7.52 13.96
CA CYS A 370 -0.94 -7.84 12.55
C CYS A 370 -1.92 -7.17 11.59
N VAL A 371 -3.18 -6.99 11.98
CA VAL A 371 -4.16 -6.23 11.21
C VAL A 371 -3.71 -4.78 11.06
N ILE A 372 -3.25 -4.14 12.14
CA ILE A 372 -2.74 -2.77 12.10
C ILE A 372 -1.44 -2.67 11.28
N ALA A 373 -0.55 -3.66 11.42
CA ALA A 373 0.67 -3.73 10.63
C ALA A 373 0.36 -3.85 9.12
N LEU A 374 -0.63 -4.65 8.74
CA LEU A 374 -1.11 -4.75 7.36
C LEU A 374 -1.71 -3.45 6.85
N GLN A 375 -2.53 -2.77 7.66
CA GLN A 375 -3.09 -1.47 7.32
C GLN A 375 -2.02 -0.40 7.10
N TYR A 376 -0.89 -0.50 7.80
CA TYR A 376 0.24 0.40 7.59
C TYR A 376 1.05 0.04 6.33
N VAL A 377 1.33 -1.25 6.12
CA VAL A 377 2.23 -1.74 5.06
C VAL A 377 1.54 -1.83 3.70
N ALA A 378 0.30 -2.30 3.59
CA ALA A 378 -0.34 -2.54 2.30
C ALA A 378 -0.40 -1.27 1.41
N PRO A 379 -0.79 -0.08 1.92
CA PRO A 379 -0.78 1.13 1.09
C PRO A 379 0.64 1.57 0.68
N LEU A 380 1.62 1.34 1.56
CA LEU A 380 3.03 1.61 1.28
C LEU A 380 3.55 0.71 0.14
N VAL A 381 3.22 -0.58 0.19
CA VAL A 381 3.54 -1.57 -0.84
C VAL A 381 2.90 -1.19 -2.18
N MET A 382 1.64 -0.75 -2.16
CA MET A 382 0.94 -0.27 -3.35
C MET A 382 1.65 0.94 -3.97
N LEU A 383 2.02 1.95 -3.17
CA LEU A 383 2.75 3.13 -3.66
C LEU A 383 4.11 2.76 -4.25
N LEU A 384 4.88 1.90 -3.57
CA LEU A 384 6.18 1.47 -4.05
C LEU A 384 6.06 0.75 -5.40
N HIS A 385 5.23 -0.29 -5.50
CA HIS A 385 5.16 -1.11 -6.70
C HIS A 385 4.45 -0.41 -7.86
N THR A 386 3.51 0.49 -7.60
CA THR A 386 2.94 1.34 -8.66
C THR A 386 3.99 2.32 -9.20
N THR A 387 4.87 2.85 -8.36
CA THR A 387 6.01 3.69 -8.78
C THR A 387 7.05 2.90 -9.60
N LEU A 388 7.37 1.67 -9.20
CA LEU A 388 8.28 0.79 -9.97
C LEU A 388 7.70 0.44 -11.35
N LEU A 389 6.39 0.13 -11.39
CA LEU A 389 5.68 -0.08 -12.65
C LEU A 389 5.64 1.19 -13.50
N LEU A 390 5.39 2.36 -12.88
CA LEU A 390 5.38 3.64 -13.58
C LEU A 390 6.72 3.91 -14.25
N LYS A 391 7.82 3.62 -13.56
CA LYS A 391 9.17 3.74 -14.13
C LYS A 391 9.35 2.81 -15.34
N THR A 392 9.04 1.53 -15.18
CA THR A 392 9.34 0.51 -16.21
C THR A 392 8.41 0.58 -17.41
N LEU A 393 7.10 0.64 -17.19
CA LEU A 393 6.10 0.69 -18.26
C LEU A 393 5.97 2.09 -18.86
N GLY A 394 6.30 3.12 -18.09
CA GLY A 394 6.34 4.50 -18.57
C GLY A 394 7.66 4.88 -19.25
N ASN A 395 8.63 3.97 -19.41
CA ASN A 395 9.95 4.28 -19.99
C ASN A 395 10.62 5.51 -19.34
N TYR A 396 10.49 5.68 -18.02
CA TYR A 396 11.28 6.69 -17.30
C TYR A 396 12.68 6.16 -17.01
N SER A 397 13.62 7.05 -16.80
CA SER A 397 15.00 6.73 -16.42
C SER A 397 15.19 6.87 -14.91
N TRP A 398 16.17 6.15 -14.34
CA TRP A 398 16.61 6.41 -12.97
C TRP A 398 17.68 7.51 -12.88
N GLY A 399 18.23 7.95 -14.02
CA GLY A 399 19.29 8.97 -14.11
C GLY A 399 20.65 8.54 -13.55
N ILE A 400 20.82 7.26 -13.17
CA ILE A 400 22.06 6.73 -12.58
C ILE A 400 23.10 6.37 -13.65
N TYR A 401 22.66 6.11 -14.88
CA TYR A 401 23.54 5.68 -15.97
C TYR A 401 23.62 6.78 -17.03
N PRO A 402 24.81 7.06 -17.60
CA PRO A 402 24.92 8.00 -18.71
C PRO A 402 24.08 7.47 -19.87
N GLU A 403 23.04 8.22 -20.23
CA GLU A 403 22.31 8.02 -21.48
C GLU A 403 23.28 8.38 -22.60
N LEU A 404 23.99 7.38 -23.14
CA LEU A 404 24.66 7.53 -24.42
C LEU A 404 23.54 7.66 -25.45
N ASN A 405 23.24 8.90 -25.83
CA ASN A 405 22.25 9.32 -26.83
C ASN A 405 21.94 8.22 -27.84
N SER A 406 20.83 7.51 -27.66
CA SER A 406 20.28 6.64 -28.70
C SER A 406 19.39 7.47 -29.61
N ASP A 407 19.98 8.48 -30.25
CA ASP A 407 19.47 9.02 -31.50
C ASP A 407 19.85 8.03 -32.61
N THR A 408 19.10 6.93 -32.69
CA THR A 408 19.02 6.16 -33.92
C THR A 408 17.67 6.49 -34.55
N PRO A 409 17.63 7.12 -35.73
CA PRO A 409 16.40 7.33 -36.45
C PRO A 409 15.76 5.96 -36.70
N VAL A 410 14.44 5.90 -36.58
CA VAL A 410 13.63 4.75 -36.99
C VAL A 410 13.81 4.58 -38.49
N GLU A 411 14.79 3.77 -38.88
CA GLU A 411 14.94 3.33 -40.26
C GLU A 411 13.87 2.26 -40.49
N ASN A 412 12.88 2.63 -41.29
CA ASN A 412 11.87 1.72 -41.83
C ASN A 412 12.57 0.66 -42.68
N SER A 413 13.02 -0.43 -42.06
CA SER A 413 13.50 -1.60 -42.77
C SER A 413 12.30 -2.40 -43.30
N LEU A 414 11.88 -2.08 -44.53
CA LEU A 414 11.10 -2.96 -45.38
C LEU A 414 11.86 -4.29 -45.51
N LEU A 415 11.32 -5.36 -44.94
CA LEU A 415 11.83 -6.73 -45.16
C LEU A 415 11.65 -7.12 -46.63
N PRO A 416 12.68 -7.63 -47.33
CA PRO A 416 12.50 -8.24 -48.64
C PRO A 416 11.86 -9.62 -48.46
N SER A 417 10.72 -9.81 -49.12
CA SER A 417 10.07 -11.11 -49.32
C SER A 417 11.04 -12.07 -50.03
N SER A 418 11.56 -13.07 -49.31
CA SER A 418 12.18 -14.24 -49.95
C SER A 418 11.35 -15.47 -49.64
N VAL A 419 10.73 -15.99 -50.71
CA VAL A 419 10.02 -17.25 -50.77
C VAL A 419 11.07 -18.36 -50.81
N TYR A 420 11.17 -19.14 -49.74
CA TYR A 420 11.67 -20.52 -49.83
C TYR A 420 10.75 -21.43 -49.04
N SER A 421 10.03 -22.26 -49.79
CA SER A 421 9.18 -23.34 -49.30
C SER A 421 10.05 -24.53 -48.88
N GLU A 422 10.00 -24.90 -47.60
CA GLU A 422 10.30 -26.27 -47.16
C GLU A 422 9.22 -26.73 -46.16
N SER A 423 8.72 -27.94 -46.41
CA SER A 423 7.62 -28.60 -45.70
C SER A 423 7.95 -28.95 -44.24
N PRO A 424 6.97 -28.99 -43.32
CA PRO A 424 7.22 -29.19 -41.90
C PRO A 424 7.34 -30.68 -41.50
N PRO A 425 8.23 -31.06 -40.56
CA PRO A 425 8.08 -32.28 -39.80
C PRO A 425 7.03 -32.07 -38.68
N ALA A 426 6.42 -33.17 -38.24
CA ALA A 426 5.20 -33.26 -37.43
C ALA A 426 5.30 -32.78 -35.95
N ASP A 427 5.94 -31.64 -35.70
CA ASP A 427 6.07 -30.98 -34.39
C ASP A 427 5.45 -29.55 -34.42
N GLY A 428 4.53 -29.34 -35.36
CA GLY A 428 4.09 -28.02 -35.83
C GLY A 428 2.99 -27.36 -34.99
N LYS A 429 2.13 -28.11 -34.29
CA LYS A 429 0.99 -27.48 -33.57
C LYS A 429 1.46 -26.59 -32.41
N MET A 430 2.41 -27.05 -31.58
CA MET A 430 2.88 -26.26 -30.44
C MET A 430 3.71 -25.04 -30.88
N LYS A 431 4.55 -25.18 -31.92
CA LYS A 431 5.31 -24.06 -32.48
C LYS A 431 4.41 -23.03 -33.18
N VAL A 432 3.41 -23.46 -33.93
CA VAL A 432 2.43 -22.56 -34.57
C VAL A 432 1.58 -21.84 -33.53
N THR A 433 1.13 -22.51 -32.46
CA THR A 433 0.41 -21.86 -31.36
C THR A 433 1.29 -20.86 -30.60
N VAL A 434 2.55 -21.19 -30.33
CA VAL A 434 3.50 -20.25 -29.68
C VAL A 434 3.76 -19.04 -30.56
N VAL A 435 3.99 -19.24 -31.87
CA VAL A 435 4.18 -18.13 -32.81
C VAL A 435 2.95 -17.25 -32.93
N GLN A 436 1.74 -17.83 -32.98
CA GLN A 436 0.48 -17.07 -32.97
C GLN A 436 0.27 -16.30 -31.66
N ILE A 437 0.59 -16.89 -30.50
CA ILE A 437 0.53 -16.20 -29.20
C ILE A 437 1.56 -15.08 -29.14
N THR A 438 2.80 -15.30 -29.62
CA THR A 438 3.84 -14.26 -29.66
C THR A 438 3.48 -13.13 -30.61
N MET A 439 2.87 -13.43 -31.76
CA MET A 439 2.36 -12.42 -32.70
C MET A 439 1.17 -11.66 -32.11
N ALA A 440 0.22 -12.35 -31.47
CA ALA A 440 -0.91 -11.73 -30.77
C ALA A 440 -0.42 -10.84 -29.62
N LEU A 441 0.55 -11.30 -28.81
CA LEU A 441 1.14 -10.55 -27.72
C LEU A 441 1.95 -9.35 -28.21
N GLY A 442 2.69 -9.50 -29.31
CA GLY A 442 3.39 -8.41 -30.00
C GLY A 442 2.42 -7.37 -30.56
N SER A 443 1.28 -7.80 -31.10
CA SER A 443 0.23 -6.89 -31.56
C SER A 443 -0.49 -6.18 -30.40
N LEU A 444 -0.65 -6.84 -29.26
CA LEU A 444 -1.23 -6.28 -28.04
C LEU A 444 -0.29 -5.23 -27.41
N LYS A 445 1.02 -5.45 -27.47
CA LYS A 445 2.04 -4.47 -27.04
C LYS A 445 1.97 -3.16 -27.82
N ASN A 446 1.53 -3.20 -29.08
CA ASN A 446 1.32 -2.00 -29.88
C ASN A 446 0.07 -1.20 -29.48
N ILE A 447 -0.87 -1.84 -28.78
CA ILE A 447 -2.08 -1.18 -28.25
C ILE A 447 -1.80 -0.56 -26.87
N PHE A 448 -1.08 -1.30 -26.01
CA PHE A 448 -0.70 -0.84 -24.67
C PHE A 448 0.64 -0.10 -24.72
N THR A 449 0.58 1.15 -25.17
CA THR A 449 1.77 1.99 -25.30
C THR A 449 2.28 2.50 -23.95
N PRO A 450 3.57 2.90 -23.86
CA PRO A 450 4.11 3.55 -22.67
C PRO A 450 3.33 4.80 -22.26
N LEU A 451 2.74 5.52 -23.22
CA LEU A 451 1.96 6.73 -22.96
C LEU A 451 0.68 6.42 -22.15
N LEU A 452 -0.01 5.33 -22.47
CA LEU A 452 -1.16 4.87 -21.68
C LEU A 452 -0.74 4.53 -20.24
N PHE A 453 0.35 3.79 -20.08
CA PHE A 453 0.84 3.40 -18.76
C PHE A 453 1.35 4.58 -17.94
N ARG A 454 2.00 5.58 -18.56
CA ARG A 454 2.33 6.87 -17.92
C ARG A 454 1.08 7.51 -17.34
N GLY A 455 0.03 7.64 -18.16
CA GLY A 455 -1.28 8.17 -17.76
C GLY A 455 -1.88 7.45 -16.56
N LEU A 456 -2.06 6.14 -16.71
CA LEU A 456 -2.78 5.32 -15.73
C LEU A 456 -2.01 5.16 -14.41
N LEU A 457 -0.70 4.89 -14.46
CA LEU A 457 0.12 4.64 -13.27
C LEU A 457 0.50 5.93 -12.54
N SER A 458 0.63 7.06 -13.25
CA SER A 458 0.77 8.37 -12.62
C SER A 458 -0.49 8.72 -11.84
N PHE A 459 -1.65 8.57 -12.49
CA PHE A 459 -2.94 8.80 -11.83
C PHE A 459 -3.16 7.85 -10.65
N LEU A 460 -2.86 6.56 -10.80
CA LEU A 460 -3.05 5.57 -9.72
C LEU A 460 -2.13 5.84 -8.52
N THR A 461 -0.83 6.12 -8.76
CA THR A 461 0.12 6.49 -7.70
C THR A 461 -0.36 7.72 -6.95
N TRP A 462 -0.75 8.76 -7.70
CA TRP A 462 -1.30 9.98 -7.14
C TRP A 462 -2.60 9.73 -6.37
N TRP A 463 -3.50 8.90 -6.90
CA TRP A 463 -4.79 8.58 -6.29
C TRP A 463 -4.62 7.86 -4.95
N ILE A 464 -3.73 6.86 -4.88
CA ILE A 464 -3.42 6.16 -3.62
C ILE A 464 -2.91 7.15 -2.57
N ALA A 465 -1.98 8.03 -2.93
CA ALA A 465 -1.47 9.06 -2.03
C ALA A 465 -2.57 10.06 -1.60
N ALA A 466 -3.42 10.49 -2.53
CA ALA A 466 -4.54 11.39 -2.27
C ALA A 466 -5.60 10.75 -1.36
N CYS A 467 -5.87 9.45 -1.50
CA CYS A 467 -6.74 8.70 -0.60
C CYS A 467 -6.16 8.65 0.82
N LEU A 468 -4.88 8.29 0.95
CA LEU A 468 -4.19 8.23 2.23
C LEU A 468 -4.16 9.59 2.94
N PHE A 469 -3.86 10.66 2.21
CA PHE A 469 -3.87 12.00 2.76
C PHE A 469 -5.27 12.40 3.24
N SER A 470 -6.29 12.28 2.38
CA SER A 470 -7.66 12.66 2.75
C SER A 470 -8.16 11.89 3.98
N THR A 471 -7.99 10.57 4.00
CA THR A 471 -8.44 9.72 5.13
C THR A 471 -7.65 9.99 6.40
N SER A 472 -6.35 10.23 6.32
CA SER A 472 -5.55 10.65 7.49
C SER A 472 -5.97 12.02 8.04
N LEU A 473 -6.38 12.95 7.18
CA LEU A 473 -6.86 14.27 7.60
C LEU A 473 -8.21 14.16 8.31
N PHE A 474 -9.14 13.35 7.77
CA PHE A 474 -10.39 13.04 8.46
C PHE A 474 -10.15 12.34 9.80
N GLY A 475 -9.19 11.41 9.87
CA GLY A 475 -8.82 10.73 11.12
C GLY A 475 -8.26 11.69 12.16
N LEU A 476 -7.43 12.65 11.74
CA LEU A 476 -6.89 13.69 12.63
C LEU A 476 -8.00 14.59 13.16
N PHE A 477 -8.91 15.04 12.29
CA PHE A 477 -10.07 15.84 12.69
C PHE A 477 -10.97 15.08 13.67
N TYR A 478 -11.26 13.80 13.38
CA TYR A 478 -12.05 12.94 14.24
C TYR A 478 -11.43 12.79 15.64
N HIS A 479 -10.14 12.48 15.72
CA HIS A 479 -9.48 12.25 17.00
C HIS A 479 -9.20 13.51 17.81
N GLN A 480 -9.01 14.66 17.17
CA GLN A 480 -8.77 15.92 17.88
C GLN A 480 -10.05 16.60 18.35
N TYR A 481 -11.12 16.54 17.55
CA TYR A 481 -12.32 17.35 17.81
C TYR A 481 -13.54 16.53 18.23
N LEU A 482 -13.68 15.28 17.80
CA LEU A 482 -14.88 14.48 18.05
C LEU A 482 -14.72 13.46 19.18
N THR A 483 -13.50 13.07 19.53
CA THR A 483 -13.25 12.16 20.67
C THR A 483 -12.76 12.87 21.94
N VAL A 484 -12.42 14.16 21.84
CA VAL A 484 -12.01 15.00 22.99
C VAL A 484 -13.17 15.89 23.47
N ALA A 485 -14.13 16.19 22.60
CA ALA A 485 -15.43 16.77 22.96
C ALA A 485 -16.37 15.67 23.47
#